data_AF-A0A2N6NK96-F1
#
_entry.id   AF-A0A2N6NK96-F1
#
_cell.length_a   1.000
_cell.length_b   1.000
_cell.length_c   1.000
_cell.angle_alpha   90.00
_cell.angle_beta   90.00
_cell.angle_gamma   90.00
#
_symmetry.space_group_name_H-M   'P 1'
#
loop_
_entity.id
_entity.type
_entity.pdbx_description
1 polymer ?
#
loop_
_entity_poly.entity_id
_entity_poly.type
_entity_poly.pdbx_seq_one_letter_code
_entity_poly.pdbx_strand_id
1 'polypeptide(L)'
;MSFTINPRVLCVLSLAVVSVASQWTGAYNTTVSTWTTPAPECIIKSFASPSITAVFPCTCTGGNATADCNWTYNKSTYSTVRNAECKCATTRVLSQETDSLKAYTKSQPNAVNGCVCDAAEPGKGEPDADGLVVPAGDCWCPSEGLKANSGLKEAKEQKLDTELDTELDNSEPVKPSFCTKSKEPKETEAVLEKPAAPVDAAAVKKCSTELDNTGLVKQNLCRDLKEYQSTEMPKSMKAILPSCTIALLTEICQSN
;
A
#
# COMPACT_ATOMS: atom_id res chain seq x y z
N MET A 1 -64.39 25.01 24.06
CA MET A 1 -63.02 25.31 24.52
C MET A 1 -62.12 25.16 23.30
N SER A 2 -61.66 26.27 22.74
CA SER A 2 -60.82 26.28 21.53
C SER A 2 -59.36 26.39 21.96
N PHE A 3 -58.55 25.41 21.58
CA PHE A 3 -57.11 25.44 21.79
C PHE A 3 -56.43 26.05 20.56
N THR A 4 -55.88 27.24 20.74
CA THR A 4 -55.03 27.90 19.75
C THR A 4 -53.62 27.32 19.86
N ILE A 5 -53.25 26.43 18.93
CA ILE A 5 -51.90 25.87 18.84
C ILE A 5 -51.02 26.91 18.13
N ASN A 6 -50.02 27.42 18.84
CA ASN A 6 -49.09 28.44 18.39
C ASN A 6 -48.04 27.82 17.44
N PRO A 7 -47.93 28.22 16.16
CA PRO A 7 -47.12 27.49 15.17
C PRO A 7 -45.62 27.81 15.20
N ARG A 8 -45.08 28.37 16.29
CA ARG A 8 -43.69 28.89 16.34
C ARG A 8 -42.66 27.99 17.03
N VAL A 9 -42.99 26.73 17.32
CA VAL A 9 -42.06 25.80 18.01
C VAL A 9 -41.90 24.48 17.23
N LEU A 10 -41.71 24.58 15.91
CA LEU A 10 -41.45 23.42 15.04
C LEU A 10 -40.16 23.55 14.21
N CYS A 11 -39.28 24.52 14.52
CA CYS A 11 -38.05 24.78 13.74
C CYS A 11 -36.74 24.25 14.34
N VAL A 12 -36.74 23.39 15.38
CA VAL A 12 -35.48 22.98 16.07
C VAL A 12 -35.27 21.46 16.15
N LEU A 13 -36.04 20.65 15.40
CA LEU A 13 -35.86 19.20 15.38
C LEU A 13 -35.43 18.66 14.00
N SER A 14 -34.74 19.48 13.22
CA SER A 14 -33.84 18.99 12.17
C SER A 14 -32.53 18.54 12.80
N LEU A 15 -32.59 17.57 13.72
CA LEU A 15 -31.42 16.75 14.05
C LEU A 15 -31.11 15.98 12.78
N ALA A 16 -30.29 16.61 11.92
CA ALA A 16 -29.54 15.91 10.91
C ALA A 16 -28.77 14.83 11.66
N VAL A 17 -29.30 13.61 11.65
CA VAL A 17 -28.47 12.42 11.68
C VAL A 17 -27.66 12.53 10.40
N VAL A 18 -26.61 13.33 10.45
CA VAL A 18 -25.52 13.25 9.50
C VAL A 18 -25.01 11.84 9.76
N SER A 19 -25.49 10.89 8.98
CA SER A 19 -24.87 9.59 8.82
C SER A 19 -23.40 9.91 8.75
N VAL A 20 -22.64 9.56 9.78
CA VAL A 20 -21.21 9.78 9.82
C VAL A 20 -20.68 8.88 8.72
N ALA A 21 -20.66 9.41 7.49
CA ALA A 21 -20.07 8.73 6.35
C ALA A 21 -18.66 8.40 6.82
N SER A 22 -18.37 7.11 6.85
CA SER A 22 -17.20 6.53 7.52
C SER A 22 -15.99 7.40 7.19
N GLN A 23 -15.53 8.14 8.20
CA GLN A 23 -14.61 9.25 7.97
C GLN A 23 -13.21 8.69 7.80
N TRP A 24 -12.52 9.13 6.75
CA TRP A 24 -11.11 8.86 6.58
C TRP A 24 -10.30 9.74 7.53
N THR A 25 -9.34 9.14 8.23
CA THR A 25 -8.40 9.83 9.13
C THR A 25 -6.97 9.38 8.85
N GLY A 26 -6.00 10.13 9.37
CA GLY A 26 -4.57 9.82 9.22
C GLY A 26 -3.95 10.42 7.96
N ALA A 27 -3.06 9.67 7.33
CA ALA A 27 -2.31 10.09 6.15
C ALA A 27 -1.96 8.89 5.28
N TYR A 28 -1.73 9.14 3.99
CA TYR A 28 -1.21 8.13 3.06
C TYR A 28 0.12 8.58 2.48
N ASN A 29 0.80 7.65 1.81
CA ASN A 29 2.00 7.94 1.05
C ASN A 29 1.88 7.32 -0.34
N THR A 30 2.08 8.11 -1.40
CA THR A 30 2.14 7.58 -2.78
C THR A 30 3.54 7.10 -3.14
N THR A 31 4.56 7.61 -2.44
CA THR A 31 5.97 7.41 -2.74
C THR A 31 6.70 6.75 -1.58
N VAL A 32 6.82 5.43 -1.62
CA VAL A 32 7.77 4.68 -0.79
C VAL A 32 8.96 4.23 -1.62
N SER A 33 10.15 4.23 -1.00
CA SER A 33 11.31 3.58 -1.59
C SER A 33 10.96 2.10 -1.77
N THR A 34 11.06 1.64 -3.01
CA THR A 34 10.75 0.27 -3.40
C THR A 34 11.52 -0.72 -2.51
N TRP A 35 10.91 -1.87 -2.19
CA TRP A 35 11.54 -3.01 -1.50
C TRP A 35 11.65 -2.99 0.03
N THR A 36 10.92 -2.12 0.72
CA THR A 36 10.83 -2.22 2.18
C THR A 36 9.71 -3.19 2.54
N THR A 37 10.05 -4.35 3.10
CA THR A 37 9.05 -5.17 3.79
C THR A 37 8.40 -4.29 4.85
N PRO A 38 7.06 -4.11 4.85
CA PRO A 38 6.40 -3.32 5.87
C PRO A 38 6.78 -3.82 7.25
N ALA A 39 6.88 -2.92 8.22
CA ALA A 39 7.16 -3.30 9.59
C ALA A 39 6.12 -4.35 10.08
N PRO A 40 6.48 -5.30 10.95
CA PRO A 40 5.58 -6.38 11.35
C PRO A 40 4.19 -5.91 11.81
N GLU A 41 4.11 -4.78 12.50
CA GLU A 41 2.89 -4.12 12.96
C GLU A 41 1.99 -3.57 11.84
N CYS A 42 2.56 -3.34 10.65
CA CYS A 42 1.85 -2.90 9.47
C CYS A 42 1.19 -4.08 8.73
N ILE A 43 1.75 -5.29 8.86
CA ILE A 43 1.26 -6.49 8.16
C ILE A 43 -0.13 -6.87 8.70
N ILE A 44 -1.14 -6.92 7.83
CA ILE A 44 -2.47 -7.46 8.18
C ILE A 44 -2.36 -8.96 8.51
N LYS A 45 -3.23 -9.48 9.37
CA LYS A 45 -3.13 -10.85 9.91
C LYS A 45 -3.09 -11.91 8.82
N SER A 46 -3.79 -11.67 7.72
CA SER A 46 -3.93 -12.58 6.59
C SER A 46 -2.66 -12.75 5.77
N PHE A 47 -1.69 -11.83 5.88
CA PHE A 47 -0.35 -11.95 5.30
C PHE A 47 0.70 -12.40 6.32
N ALA A 48 0.38 -12.39 7.62
CA ALA A 48 1.26 -12.88 8.66
C ALA A 48 1.26 -14.41 8.80
N SER A 49 0.34 -15.11 8.11
CA SER A 49 0.18 -16.56 8.18
C SER A 49 0.70 -17.26 6.91
N PRO A 50 1.10 -18.55 6.98
CA PRO A 50 1.64 -19.29 5.83
C PRO A 50 0.62 -19.52 4.71
N SER A 51 -0.68 -19.43 5.01
CA SER A 51 -1.76 -19.50 4.02
C SER A 51 -2.40 -18.12 3.88
N ILE A 52 -2.35 -17.52 2.70
CA ILE A 52 -2.97 -16.21 2.49
C ILE A 52 -4.49 -16.34 2.60
N THR A 53 -5.04 -15.79 3.69
CA THR A 53 -6.49 -15.75 3.97
C THR A 53 -7.15 -14.44 3.56
N ALA A 54 -6.39 -13.52 2.96
CA ALA A 54 -6.86 -12.19 2.65
C ALA A 54 -8.03 -12.24 1.66
N VAL A 55 -8.96 -11.31 1.79
CA VAL A 55 -10.12 -11.18 0.91
C VAL A 55 -9.94 -9.94 0.03
N PHE A 56 -10.17 -10.10 -1.28
CA PHE A 56 -10.01 -9.05 -2.27
C PHE A 56 -10.62 -9.45 -3.63
N PRO A 57 -10.99 -8.48 -4.49
CA PRO A 57 -10.89 -7.02 -4.27
C PRO A 57 -11.97 -6.49 -3.33
N CYS A 58 -11.62 -5.47 -2.56
CA CYS A 58 -12.50 -4.78 -1.63
C CYS A 58 -12.71 -3.32 -2.02
N THR A 59 -13.90 -2.83 -1.71
CA THR A 59 -14.20 -1.40 -1.64
C THR A 59 -14.39 -1.03 -0.18
N CYS A 60 -13.67 -0.01 0.25
CA CYS A 60 -13.66 0.48 1.63
C CYS A 60 -14.10 1.94 1.71
N THR A 61 -14.75 2.29 2.80
CA THR A 61 -15.10 3.64 3.23
C THR A 61 -14.57 3.88 4.64
N GLY A 62 -14.00 5.06 4.86
CA GLY A 62 -13.44 5.45 6.14
C GLY A 62 -12.31 4.57 6.66
N GLY A 63 -11.91 4.86 7.89
CA GLY A 63 -10.81 4.19 8.57
C GLY A 63 -9.61 5.10 8.78
N ASN A 64 -8.57 4.56 9.40
CA ASN A 64 -7.34 5.29 9.73
C ASN A 64 -6.20 4.81 8.84
N ALA A 65 -5.81 5.65 7.88
CA ALA A 65 -4.68 5.40 6.99
C ALA A 65 -3.36 5.76 7.67
N THR A 66 -2.38 4.87 7.60
CA THR A 66 -1.05 5.07 8.18
C THR A 66 0.00 5.20 7.09
N ALA A 67 0.59 6.39 6.98
CA ALA A 67 1.56 6.70 5.93
C ALA A 67 2.94 6.05 6.08
N ASP A 68 3.28 5.54 7.27
CA ASP A 68 4.54 4.82 7.49
C ASP A 68 4.39 3.32 7.19
N CYS A 69 3.16 2.83 7.13
CA CYS A 69 2.83 1.45 6.81
C CYS A 69 2.41 1.34 5.34
N ASN A 70 3.38 1.08 4.46
CA ASN A 70 3.11 0.90 3.04
C ASN A 70 3.58 -0.46 2.52
N TRP A 71 2.89 -0.94 1.50
CA TRP A 71 3.23 -2.13 0.74
C TRP A 71 3.22 -1.80 -0.75
N THR A 72 4.22 -2.25 -1.50
CA THR A 72 4.28 -2.06 -2.94
C THR A 72 3.98 -3.37 -3.64
N TYR A 73 2.99 -3.36 -4.53
CA TYR A 73 2.62 -4.51 -5.34
C TYR A 73 2.26 -4.06 -6.76
N ASN A 74 2.87 -4.70 -7.77
CA ASN A 74 2.64 -4.42 -9.18
C ASN A 74 2.71 -2.91 -9.53
N LYS A 75 3.76 -2.22 -9.05
CA LYS A 75 3.99 -0.77 -9.19
C LYS A 75 2.97 0.15 -8.51
N SER A 76 2.02 -0.41 -7.77
CA SER A 76 1.09 0.37 -6.94
C SER A 76 1.55 0.37 -5.50
N THR A 77 1.45 1.53 -4.86
CA THR A 77 1.63 1.69 -3.42
C THR A 77 0.29 1.51 -2.73
N TYR A 78 0.28 0.72 -1.65
CA TYR A 78 -0.85 0.55 -0.76
C TYR A 78 -0.46 1.07 0.61
N SER A 79 -1.35 1.83 1.24
CA SER A 79 -1.21 2.22 2.65
C SER A 79 -2.08 1.30 3.51
N THR A 80 -1.59 0.99 4.71
CA THR A 80 -2.40 0.29 5.70
C THR A 80 -3.53 1.19 6.16
N VAL A 81 -4.73 0.62 6.21
CA VAL A 81 -5.93 1.23 6.78
C VAL A 81 -6.44 0.34 7.89
N ARG A 82 -6.68 0.90 9.07
CA ARG A 82 -7.27 0.21 10.21
C ARG A 82 -8.71 0.68 10.43
N ASN A 83 -9.55 -0.23 10.92
CA ASN A 83 -10.97 0.03 11.20
C ASN A 83 -11.75 0.59 9.99
N ALA A 84 -11.39 0.14 8.79
CA ALA A 84 -12.14 0.47 7.58
C ALA A 84 -13.48 -0.27 7.56
N GLU A 85 -14.50 0.36 7.00
CA GLU A 85 -15.74 -0.32 6.64
C GLU A 85 -15.64 -0.75 5.19
N CYS A 86 -15.72 -2.05 4.91
CA CYS A 86 -15.48 -2.55 3.57
C CYS A 86 -16.52 -3.59 3.16
N LYS A 87 -16.71 -3.72 1.85
CA LYS A 87 -17.27 -4.91 1.22
C LYS A 87 -16.29 -5.46 0.20
N CYS A 88 -16.17 -6.77 0.16
CA CYS A 88 -15.25 -7.45 -0.73
C CYS A 88 -15.95 -8.46 -1.62
N ALA A 89 -15.46 -8.54 -2.85
CA ALA A 89 -15.61 -9.75 -3.62
C ALA A 89 -14.56 -10.79 -3.18
N THR A 90 -14.89 -12.07 -3.27
CA THR A 90 -13.98 -13.17 -2.90
C THR A 90 -13.30 -13.79 -4.14
N THR A 91 -13.09 -13.00 -5.21
CA THR A 91 -12.53 -13.50 -6.48
C THR A 91 -11.03 -13.83 -6.36
N ARG A 92 -10.33 -13.23 -5.39
CA ARG A 92 -8.87 -13.34 -5.21
C ARG A 92 -8.07 -12.85 -6.43
N VAL A 93 -8.67 -11.99 -7.24
CA VAL A 93 -8.02 -11.35 -8.38
C VAL A 93 -8.30 -9.86 -8.28
N LEU A 94 -7.27 -9.07 -7.93
CA LEU A 94 -7.40 -7.62 -7.68
C LEU A 94 -8.02 -6.85 -8.84
N SER A 95 -7.75 -7.27 -10.08
CA SER A 95 -8.32 -6.65 -11.29
C SER A 95 -9.73 -7.12 -11.64
N GLN A 96 -10.26 -8.13 -10.95
CA GLN A 96 -11.55 -8.73 -11.26
C GLN A 96 -12.60 -8.30 -10.24
N GLU A 97 -13.20 -7.16 -10.51
CA GLU A 97 -14.36 -6.65 -9.76
C GLU A 97 -15.66 -7.24 -10.30
N THR A 98 -16.48 -7.78 -9.39
CA THR A 98 -17.83 -8.24 -9.69
C THR A 98 -18.76 -7.04 -9.90
N ASP A 99 -19.86 -7.25 -10.63
CA ASP A 99 -20.82 -6.17 -10.87
C ASP A 99 -21.49 -5.68 -9.59
N SER A 100 -21.72 -6.58 -8.62
CA SER A 100 -22.17 -6.23 -7.27
C SER A 100 -21.19 -5.30 -6.57
N LEU A 101 -19.89 -5.59 -6.61
CA LEU A 101 -18.87 -4.76 -5.98
C LEU A 101 -18.81 -3.38 -6.65
N LYS A 102 -18.82 -3.32 -7.99
CA LYS A 102 -18.87 -2.05 -8.74
C LYS A 102 -20.10 -1.22 -8.40
N ALA A 103 -21.26 -1.86 -8.28
CA ALA A 103 -22.51 -1.18 -7.91
C ALA A 103 -22.40 -0.61 -6.49
N TYR A 104 -21.85 -1.38 -5.55
CA TYR A 104 -21.56 -0.91 -4.20
C TYR A 104 -20.59 0.28 -4.22
N THR A 105 -19.45 0.20 -4.91
CA THR A 105 -18.49 1.30 -5.03
C THR A 105 -19.14 2.58 -5.54
N LYS A 106 -19.98 2.50 -6.58
CA LYS A 106 -20.69 3.68 -7.12
C LYS A 106 -21.68 4.30 -6.14
N SER A 107 -22.24 3.50 -5.23
CA SER A 107 -23.21 3.95 -4.22
C SER A 107 -22.55 4.63 -3.02
N GLN A 108 -21.26 4.38 -2.79
CA GLN A 108 -20.54 4.86 -1.62
C GLN A 108 -19.74 6.12 -1.95
N PRO A 109 -20.02 7.27 -1.30
CA PRO A 109 -19.17 8.43 -1.43
C PRO A 109 -17.79 8.15 -0.84
N ASN A 110 -16.75 8.74 -1.43
CA ASN A 110 -15.37 8.64 -0.91
C ASN A 110 -14.83 7.20 -0.82
N ALA A 111 -15.39 6.29 -1.62
CA ALA A 111 -15.01 4.89 -1.62
C ALA A 111 -13.64 4.68 -2.25
N VAL A 112 -12.81 3.88 -1.58
CA VAL A 112 -11.52 3.44 -2.09
C VAL A 112 -11.66 1.99 -2.52
N ASN A 113 -11.47 1.75 -3.82
CA ASN A 113 -11.58 0.43 -4.43
C ASN A 113 -10.20 -0.22 -4.61
N GLY A 114 -10.16 -1.54 -4.75
CA GLY A 114 -8.94 -2.33 -4.92
C GLY A 114 -8.22 -2.62 -3.61
N CYS A 115 -8.88 -2.48 -2.47
CA CYS A 115 -8.29 -2.82 -1.18
C CYS A 115 -8.16 -4.34 -1.00
N VAL A 116 -7.21 -4.76 -0.15
CA VAL A 116 -7.01 -6.14 0.31
C VAL A 116 -7.18 -6.17 1.81
N CYS A 117 -8.14 -6.93 2.33
CA CYS A 117 -8.50 -6.90 3.74
C CYS A 117 -8.30 -8.24 4.44
N ASP A 118 -8.20 -8.18 5.76
CA ASP A 118 -8.25 -9.38 6.59
C ASP A 118 -9.60 -10.10 6.43
N ALA A 119 -9.57 -11.44 6.39
CA ALA A 119 -10.81 -12.19 6.45
C ALA A 119 -11.54 -11.87 7.76
N ALA A 120 -12.87 -11.90 7.71
CA ALA A 120 -13.68 -11.84 8.91
C ALA A 120 -13.40 -13.05 9.82
N GLU A 121 -13.71 -12.90 11.10
CA GLU A 121 -13.60 -13.99 12.07
C GLU A 121 -14.42 -15.21 11.62
N PRO A 122 -14.00 -16.45 11.93
CA PRO A 122 -14.77 -17.63 11.59
C PRO A 122 -16.24 -17.52 12.06
N GLY A 123 -17.18 -17.76 11.14
CA GLY A 123 -18.62 -17.60 11.40
C GLY A 123 -19.15 -16.15 11.29
N LYS A 124 -18.28 -15.20 10.92
CA LYS A 124 -18.65 -13.84 10.51
C LYS A 124 -18.15 -13.61 9.08
N GLY A 125 -18.88 -12.84 8.28
CA GLY A 125 -18.50 -12.57 6.89
C GLY A 125 -18.97 -13.61 5.88
N GLU A 126 -20.10 -14.27 6.15
CA GLU A 126 -20.82 -14.98 5.08
C GLU A 126 -21.22 -13.98 3.98
N PRO A 127 -21.22 -14.41 2.70
CA PRO A 127 -21.68 -13.56 1.61
C PRO A 127 -23.11 -13.09 1.83
N ASP A 128 -23.35 -11.81 1.60
CA ASP A 128 -24.70 -11.25 1.56
C ASP A 128 -25.46 -11.68 0.29
N ALA A 129 -26.69 -11.17 0.12
CA ALA A 129 -27.52 -11.49 -1.05
C ALA A 129 -26.87 -11.11 -2.39
N ASP A 130 -25.92 -10.17 -2.38
CA ASP A 130 -25.18 -9.71 -3.56
C ASP A 130 -23.87 -10.48 -3.77
N GLY A 131 -23.59 -11.48 -2.92
CA GLY A 131 -22.38 -12.28 -2.92
C GLY A 131 -21.15 -11.53 -2.39
N LEU A 132 -21.34 -10.40 -1.71
CA LEU A 132 -20.26 -9.62 -1.11
C LEU A 132 -20.08 -10.01 0.36
N VAL A 133 -18.84 -10.01 0.83
CA VAL A 133 -18.52 -10.29 2.23
C VAL A 133 -18.06 -9.01 2.93
N VAL A 134 -18.37 -8.90 4.22
CA VAL A 134 -17.79 -7.89 5.09
C VAL A 134 -16.50 -8.47 5.70
N PRO A 135 -15.32 -7.93 5.38
CA PRO A 135 -14.04 -8.42 5.91
C PRO A 135 -13.83 -7.92 7.36
N ALA A 136 -12.70 -8.30 7.96
CA ALA A 136 -12.19 -7.55 9.10
C ALA A 136 -11.68 -6.17 8.62
N GLY A 137 -11.84 -5.13 9.45
CA GLY A 137 -11.57 -3.74 9.08
C GLY A 137 -10.10 -3.36 8.88
N ASP A 138 -9.19 -4.33 8.91
CA ASP A 138 -7.75 -4.12 8.70
C ASP A 138 -7.40 -4.45 7.24
N CYS A 139 -6.96 -3.44 6.50
CA CYS A 139 -6.79 -3.52 5.05
C CYS A 139 -5.51 -2.85 4.56
N TRP A 140 -5.10 -3.23 3.36
CA TRP A 140 -4.18 -2.51 2.50
C TRP A 140 -4.99 -1.86 1.38
N CYS A 141 -5.02 -0.53 1.33
CA CYS A 141 -5.76 0.22 0.30
C CYS A 141 -4.81 0.99 -0.61
N PRO A 142 -5.08 1.07 -1.92
CA PRO A 142 -4.20 1.75 -2.86
C PRO A 142 -4.11 3.24 -2.54
N SER A 143 -2.89 3.75 -2.42
CA SER A 143 -2.61 5.14 -2.06
C SER A 143 -3.19 6.14 -3.06
N GLU A 144 -3.23 5.79 -4.36
CA GLU A 144 -3.87 6.61 -5.38
C GLU A 144 -5.40 6.71 -5.18
N GLY A 145 -6.03 5.63 -4.72
CA GLY A 145 -7.45 5.63 -4.37
C GLY A 145 -7.72 6.48 -3.12
N LEU A 146 -6.86 6.37 -2.10
CA LEU A 146 -6.90 7.24 -0.93
C LEU A 146 -6.74 8.71 -1.35
N LYS A 147 -5.75 9.04 -2.17
CA LYS A 147 -5.55 10.38 -2.71
C LYS A 147 -6.77 10.93 -3.42
N ALA A 148 -7.38 10.15 -4.30
CA ALA A 148 -8.50 10.59 -5.11
C ALA A 148 -9.80 10.76 -4.30
N ASN A 149 -10.05 9.89 -3.33
CA ASN A 149 -11.39 9.72 -2.76
C ASN A 149 -11.48 9.98 -1.26
N SER A 150 -10.39 9.93 -0.49
CA SER A 150 -10.47 9.98 0.98
C SER A 150 -10.53 11.39 1.56
N GLY A 151 -10.10 12.41 0.82
CA GLY A 151 -9.89 13.76 1.34
C GLY A 151 -8.71 13.90 2.31
N LEU A 152 -7.90 12.84 2.49
CA LEU A 152 -6.68 12.89 3.28
C LEU A 152 -5.58 13.67 2.56
N LYS A 153 -4.61 14.15 3.35
CA LYS A 153 -3.37 14.76 2.84
C LYS A 153 -2.29 13.69 2.67
N GLU A 154 -1.40 13.90 1.72
CA GLU A 154 -0.20 13.07 1.62
C GLU A 154 0.74 13.39 2.80
N ALA A 155 1.45 12.39 3.33
CA ALA A 155 2.31 12.56 4.51
C ALA A 155 3.42 13.60 4.34
N LYS A 156 3.89 13.80 3.10
CA LYS A 156 4.86 14.87 2.79
C LYS A 156 4.25 16.26 2.96
N GLU A 157 2.96 16.43 2.70
CA GLU A 157 2.25 17.70 2.84
C GLU A 157 1.96 18.00 4.32
N GLN A 158 1.64 16.98 5.13
CA GLN A 158 1.39 17.16 6.57
C GLN A 158 2.62 17.63 7.36
N LYS A 159 3.84 17.22 6.94
CA LYS A 159 5.08 17.71 7.56
C LYS A 159 5.28 19.20 7.35
N LEU A 160 4.92 19.71 6.16
CA LEU A 160 5.05 21.12 5.82
C LEU A 160 4.09 22.00 6.64
N ASP A 161 2.86 21.52 6.84
CA ASP A 161 1.86 22.24 7.64
C ASP A 161 2.22 22.28 9.14
N THR A 162 2.84 21.21 9.66
CA THR A 162 3.24 21.13 11.08
C THR A 162 4.47 22.00 11.39
N GLU A 163 5.38 22.18 10.44
CA GLU A 163 6.53 23.08 10.61
C GLU A 163 6.14 24.56 10.55
N LEU A 164 5.08 24.93 9.82
CA LEU A 164 4.64 26.32 9.69
C LEU A 164 4.02 26.88 10.99
N ASP A 165 3.42 26.03 11.83
CA ASP A 165 2.80 26.43 13.10
C ASP A 165 3.80 26.57 14.26
N THR A 166 5.08 26.20 14.07
CA THR A 166 6.11 26.25 15.13
C THR A 166 7.01 27.50 15.07
N GLU A 167 6.91 28.33 14.02
CA GLU A 167 7.71 29.58 13.89
C GLU A 167 6.91 30.87 14.18
N LEU A 168 6.27 30.96 15.35
CA LEU A 168 5.63 32.21 15.77
C LEU A 168 5.82 32.53 17.26
N ASP A 169 7.07 32.45 17.76
CA ASP A 169 7.55 33.40 18.78
C ASP A 169 9.08 33.41 18.92
N ASN A 170 9.73 34.42 18.33
CA ASN A 170 10.79 35.26 18.95
C ASN A 170 11.56 36.07 17.89
N SER A 171 11.24 37.35 17.79
CA SER A 171 12.14 38.47 17.46
C SER A 171 13.46 38.37 18.25
N GLU A 172 14.67 38.68 17.78
CA GLU A 172 15.17 39.78 16.93
C GLU A 172 16.67 39.49 16.51
N PRO A 173 17.46 40.39 15.86
CA PRO A 173 18.27 40.04 14.68
C PRO A 173 19.79 39.98 14.91
N VAL A 174 20.51 39.09 14.22
CA VAL A 174 21.97 39.24 13.98
C VAL A 174 22.37 38.79 12.57
N LYS A 175 23.23 39.63 11.99
CA LYS A 175 23.82 39.72 10.64
C LYS A 175 24.44 38.45 9.99
N PRO A 176 24.63 38.48 8.66
CA PRO A 176 24.99 37.32 7.86
C PRO A 176 26.49 37.05 7.89
N SER A 177 26.89 35.78 7.83
CA SER A 177 28.26 35.43 7.47
C SER A 177 28.40 33.99 6.97
N PHE A 178 29.27 33.86 5.97
CA PHE A 178 29.91 32.65 5.45
C PHE A 178 29.12 31.78 4.47
N CYS A 179 29.18 32.21 3.21
CA CYS A 179 29.44 31.29 2.10
C CYS A 179 30.69 30.46 2.40
N THR A 180 30.54 29.13 2.45
CA THR A 180 31.68 28.22 2.29
C THR A 180 31.36 27.19 1.23
N LYS A 181 32.11 27.34 0.15
CA LYS A 181 32.22 26.53 -1.06
C LYS A 181 32.49 25.06 -0.70
N SER A 182 31.57 24.16 -1.05
CA SER A 182 31.85 22.72 -1.08
C SER A 182 31.97 22.23 -2.52
N LYS A 183 33.10 21.57 -2.75
CA LYS A 183 33.64 21.10 -4.03
C LYS A 183 32.76 20.04 -4.67
N GLU A 184 32.58 20.15 -5.98
CA GLU A 184 32.42 19.01 -6.88
C GLU A 184 33.61 18.04 -6.78
N PRO A 185 33.35 16.73 -6.90
CA PRO A 185 34.14 15.83 -7.72
C PRO A 185 33.27 15.45 -8.95
N LYS A 186 33.58 15.96 -10.13
CA LYS A 186 34.52 15.39 -11.11
C LYS A 186 34.22 13.91 -11.44
N GLU A 187 33.41 13.76 -12.49
CA GLU A 187 33.54 12.83 -13.62
C GLU A 187 34.55 11.68 -13.45
N THR A 188 34.05 10.45 -13.45
CA THR A 188 34.85 9.24 -13.63
C THR A 188 34.18 8.33 -14.66
N GLU A 189 34.78 8.36 -15.84
CA GLU A 189 34.98 7.31 -16.85
C GLU A 189 34.00 6.14 -16.95
N ALA A 190 33.46 6.00 -18.17
CA ALA A 190 32.89 4.77 -18.70
C ALA A 190 33.89 3.62 -18.60
N VAL A 191 33.60 2.67 -17.72
CA VAL A 191 34.30 1.38 -17.66
C VAL A 191 33.77 0.50 -18.78
N LEU A 192 34.68 0.18 -19.71
CA LEU A 192 34.50 -0.78 -20.78
C LEU A 192 34.03 -2.12 -20.20
N GLU A 193 32.87 -2.59 -20.66
CA GLU A 193 32.25 -3.86 -20.27
C GLU A 193 33.17 -5.03 -20.64
N LYS A 194 33.71 -5.68 -19.60
CA LYS A 194 34.50 -6.92 -19.71
C LYS A 194 33.54 -8.09 -19.98
N PRO A 195 33.87 -9.06 -20.84
CA PRO A 195 33.01 -10.22 -21.08
C PRO A 195 32.72 -10.95 -19.76
N ALA A 196 31.44 -11.17 -19.46
CA ALA A 196 31.01 -11.91 -18.28
C ALA A 196 31.67 -13.31 -18.29
N ALA A 197 32.25 -13.69 -17.15
CA ALA A 197 32.80 -15.03 -16.97
C ALA A 197 31.70 -16.08 -17.14
N PRO A 198 32.01 -17.29 -17.65
CA PRO A 198 31.04 -18.36 -17.78
C PRO A 198 30.46 -18.71 -16.40
N VAL A 199 29.13 -18.71 -16.32
CA VAL A 199 28.40 -18.99 -15.09
C VAL A 199 28.48 -20.49 -14.79
N ASP A 200 28.81 -20.84 -13.55
CA ASP A 200 28.98 -22.24 -13.15
C ASP A 200 27.64 -23.00 -13.16
N ALA A 201 27.55 -24.08 -13.95
CA ALA A 201 26.31 -24.84 -14.12
C ALA A 201 25.82 -25.51 -12.83
N ALA A 202 26.73 -25.87 -11.90
CA ALA A 202 26.34 -26.44 -10.62
C ALA A 202 25.74 -25.37 -9.69
N ALA A 203 26.26 -24.14 -9.72
CA ALA A 203 25.69 -22.99 -9.03
C ALA A 203 24.30 -22.62 -9.58
N VAL A 204 24.12 -22.66 -10.90
CA VAL A 204 22.80 -22.44 -11.54
C VAL A 204 21.79 -23.48 -11.07
N LYS A 205 22.16 -24.76 -11.07
CA LYS A 205 21.30 -25.85 -10.60
C LYS A 205 20.94 -25.73 -9.12
N LYS A 206 21.91 -25.37 -8.28
CA LYS A 206 21.70 -25.15 -6.85
C LYS A 206 20.72 -24.00 -6.59
N CYS A 207 20.94 -22.87 -7.26
CA CYS A 207 20.05 -21.71 -7.16
C CYS A 207 18.63 -22.03 -7.67
N SER A 208 18.49 -22.76 -8.78
CA SER A 208 17.17 -23.18 -9.28
C SER A 208 16.43 -24.07 -8.28
N THR A 209 17.13 -25.02 -7.66
CA THR A 209 16.53 -25.92 -6.66
C THR A 209 16.10 -25.15 -5.42
N GLU A 210 16.93 -24.21 -4.94
CA GLU A 210 16.54 -23.30 -3.86
C GLU A 210 15.29 -22.52 -4.23
N LEU A 211 15.25 -21.93 -5.44
CA LEU A 211 14.10 -21.19 -5.93
C LEU A 211 12.81 -22.03 -5.94
N ASP A 212 12.87 -23.26 -6.45
CA ASP A 212 11.70 -24.17 -6.47
C ASP A 212 11.20 -24.47 -5.05
N ASN A 213 12.10 -24.58 -4.08
CA ASN A 213 11.76 -24.83 -2.67
C ASN A 213 11.14 -23.62 -1.96
N THR A 214 11.34 -22.39 -2.45
CA THR A 214 10.76 -21.19 -1.84
C THR A 214 9.26 -21.03 -2.10
N GLY A 215 8.72 -21.75 -3.09
CA GLY A 215 7.36 -21.51 -3.59
C GLY A 215 7.18 -20.17 -4.31
N LEU A 216 8.26 -19.42 -4.55
CA LEU A 216 8.20 -18.22 -5.39
C LEU A 216 7.83 -18.62 -6.82
N VAL A 217 6.86 -17.90 -7.39
CA VAL A 217 6.43 -18.13 -8.77
C VAL A 217 7.55 -17.67 -9.71
N LYS A 218 8.31 -18.64 -10.26
CA LYS A 218 9.46 -18.40 -11.16
C LYS A 218 9.16 -17.39 -12.27
N GLN A 219 7.95 -17.43 -12.85
CA GLN A 219 7.51 -16.49 -13.89
C GLN A 219 7.46 -15.03 -13.42
N ASN A 220 6.99 -14.78 -12.19
CA ASN A 220 6.96 -13.43 -11.63
C ASN A 220 8.38 -12.94 -11.41
N LEU A 221 9.24 -13.78 -10.82
CA LEU A 221 10.63 -13.43 -10.58
C LEU A 221 11.39 -13.08 -11.87
N CYS A 222 11.22 -13.89 -12.92
CA CYS A 222 11.89 -13.66 -14.19
C CYS A 222 11.38 -12.42 -14.94
N ARG A 223 10.06 -12.14 -14.86
CA ARG A 223 9.50 -10.89 -15.38
C ARG A 223 10.11 -9.68 -14.67
N ASP A 224 10.20 -9.75 -13.35
CA ASP A 224 10.71 -8.64 -12.53
C ASP A 224 12.21 -8.40 -12.78
N LEU A 225 13.02 -9.47 -12.93
CA LEU A 225 14.44 -9.34 -13.30
C LEU A 225 14.64 -8.69 -14.68
N LYS A 226 13.81 -9.07 -15.65
CA LYS A 226 13.89 -8.54 -17.03
C LYS A 226 13.49 -7.06 -17.11
N GLU A 227 12.52 -6.66 -16.30
CA GLU A 227 12.00 -5.29 -16.32
C GLU A 227 12.91 -4.29 -15.57
N TYR A 228 13.57 -4.73 -14.50
CA TYR A 228 14.26 -3.81 -13.58
C TYR A 228 15.79 -3.80 -13.68
N GLN A 229 16.40 -4.68 -14.48
CA GLN A 229 17.87 -4.77 -14.66
C GLN A 229 18.67 -4.57 -13.37
N SER A 230 18.18 -5.12 -12.24
CA SER A 230 18.82 -4.89 -10.95
C SER A 230 20.21 -5.49 -10.94
N THR A 231 21.20 -4.73 -10.50
CA THR A 231 22.58 -5.18 -10.37
C THR A 231 22.83 -5.93 -9.05
N GLU A 232 21.92 -5.79 -8.07
CA GLU A 232 22.03 -6.41 -6.75
C GLU A 232 20.71 -7.05 -6.27
N MET A 233 20.83 -8.14 -5.50
CA MET A 233 19.68 -8.77 -4.85
C MET A 233 19.31 -8.04 -3.54
N PRO A 234 18.02 -7.78 -3.29
CA PRO A 234 17.56 -7.28 -1.99
C PRO A 234 17.98 -8.19 -0.84
N LYS A 235 18.27 -7.62 0.34
CA LYS A 235 18.69 -8.38 1.53
C LYS A 235 17.71 -9.49 1.92
N SER A 236 16.41 -9.22 1.82
CA SER A 236 15.34 -10.19 2.08
C SER A 236 15.41 -11.37 1.11
N MET A 237 15.65 -11.11 -0.17
CA MET A 237 15.78 -12.14 -1.20
C MET A 237 17.05 -12.97 -1.02
N LYS A 238 18.15 -12.34 -0.60
CA LYS A 238 19.42 -13.02 -0.28
C LYS A 238 19.31 -13.93 0.94
N ALA A 239 18.43 -13.60 1.90
CA ALA A 239 18.16 -14.46 3.04
C ALA A 239 17.39 -15.74 2.66
N ILE A 240 16.53 -15.64 1.65
CA ILE A 240 15.69 -16.75 1.18
C ILE A 240 16.44 -17.60 0.13
N LEU A 241 17.28 -16.96 -0.68
CA LEU A 241 18.05 -17.58 -1.77
C LEU A 241 19.55 -17.31 -1.57
N PRO A 242 20.17 -17.89 -0.54
CA PRO A 242 21.55 -17.58 -0.17
C PRO A 242 22.57 -18.05 -1.20
N SER A 243 22.24 -19.06 -2.02
CA SER A 243 23.12 -19.51 -3.11
C SER A 243 22.96 -18.74 -4.42
N CYS A 244 21.92 -17.92 -4.53
CA CYS A 244 21.62 -17.19 -5.75
C CYS A 244 22.33 -15.83 -5.82
N THR A 245 22.64 -15.43 -7.04
CA THR A 245 23.06 -14.08 -7.40
C THR A 245 22.19 -13.60 -8.57
N ILE A 246 22.17 -12.30 -8.86
CA ILE A 246 21.46 -11.75 -10.03
C ILE A 246 21.89 -12.47 -11.32
N ALA A 247 23.19 -12.74 -11.48
CA ALA A 247 23.72 -13.43 -12.66
C ALA A 247 23.15 -14.86 -12.80
N LEU A 248 23.11 -15.61 -11.69
CA LEU A 248 22.54 -16.96 -11.67
C LEU A 248 21.03 -16.95 -11.94
N LEU A 249 20.30 -16.00 -11.36
CA LEU A 249 18.86 -15.87 -11.60
C LEU A 249 18.55 -15.45 -13.04
N THR A 250 19.38 -14.59 -13.61
CA THR A 250 19.28 -14.18 -15.03
C THR A 250 19.46 -15.38 -15.94
N GLU A 251 20.47 -16.22 -15.68
CA GLU A 251 20.73 -17.46 -16.43
C GLU A 251 19.54 -18.44 -16.34
N ILE A 252 18.98 -18.61 -15.13
CA ILE A 252 17.80 -19.45 -14.89
C ILE A 252 16.58 -18.94 -15.68
N CYS A 253 16.45 -17.62 -15.82
CA CYS A 253 15.35 -16.98 -16.54
C CYS A 253 15.54 -16.96 -18.06
N GLN A 254 16.76 -17.17 -18.56
CA GLN A 254 17.04 -17.34 -19.99
C GLN A 254 16.84 -18.78 -20.48
N SER A 255 16.98 -19.75 -19.58
CA SER A 255 16.87 -21.18 -19.88
C SER A 255 15.41 -21.70 -19.95
N ASN A 256 14.42 -20.81 -19.91
CA ASN A 256 13.00 -21.10 -19.71
C ASN A 256 12.15 -20.34 -20.74
#